data_AF-A0A970UUZ0-F1
#
_entry.id   AF-A0A970UUZ0-F1
#
_cell.length_a   1.000
_cell.length_b   1.000
_cell.length_c   1.000
_cell.angle_alpha   90.00
_cell.angle_beta   90.00
_cell.angle_gamma   90.00
#
_symmetry.space_group_name_H-M   'P 1'
#
loop_
_entity.id
_entity.type
_entity.pdbx_description
1 polymer ?
#
loop_
_entity_poly.entity_id
_entity_poly.type
_entity_poly.pdbx_seq_one_letter_code
_entity_poly.pdbx_strand_id
1 'polypeptide(L)'
;MKTKATKAYKLMDEAVHVMSQGVIIYDSFTVVMTDDVEEIIDIAFKEGQSNPQIKELEWTHHGEAHYSNTIISNYIVYENIHKNTVRMFINEDLVRSYSTPEEAKQACQEDFEKRVKECLL
;
A
#
# COMPACT_ATOMS: atom_id res chain seq x y z
N MET A 1 -6.74 -6.65 -20.73
CA MET A 1 -6.13 -5.42 -21.29
C MET A 1 -4.65 -5.48 -20.95
N LYS A 2 -3.74 -5.58 -21.93
CA LYS A 2 -2.29 -5.71 -21.68
C LYS A 2 -1.75 -4.33 -21.31
N THR A 3 -1.25 -4.18 -20.08
CA THR A 3 -0.67 -2.93 -19.56
C THR A 3 0.49 -2.50 -20.46
N LYS A 4 0.44 -1.26 -20.94
CA LYS A 4 1.55 -0.61 -21.65
C LYS A 4 2.74 -0.59 -20.69
N ALA A 5 3.81 -1.31 -21.00
CA ALA A 5 5.03 -1.28 -20.20
C ALA A 5 5.50 0.19 -20.06
N THR A 6 5.55 0.69 -18.83
CA THR A 6 6.12 2.02 -18.55
C THR A 6 7.61 1.99 -18.87
N LYS A 7 8.20 3.18 -19.03
CA LYS A 7 9.64 3.32 -19.31
C LYS A 7 10.47 2.61 -18.23
N ALA A 8 10.03 2.66 -16.97
CA ALA A 8 10.63 1.94 -15.85
C ALA A 8 10.66 0.41 -16.04
N TYR A 9 9.57 -0.22 -16.48
CA TYR A 9 9.56 -1.67 -16.73
C TYR A 9 10.55 -2.09 -17.82
N LYS A 10 10.69 -1.28 -18.88
CA LYS A 10 11.68 -1.56 -19.94
C LYS A 10 13.11 -1.46 -19.44
N LEU A 11 13.40 -0.42 -18.64
CA LEU A 11 14.73 -0.21 -18.05
C LEU A 11 15.08 -1.30 -17.03
N MET A 12 14.12 -1.78 -16.25
CA MET A 12 14.30 -2.92 -15.34
C MET A 12 14.58 -4.22 -16.10
N ASP A 13 13.82 -4.51 -17.17
CA ASP A 13 14.07 -5.69 -18.01
C ASP A 13 15.46 -5.64 -18.66
N GLU A 14 15.90 -4.47 -19.14
CA GLU A 14 17.23 -4.26 -19.69
C GLU A 14 18.33 -4.46 -18.63
N ALA A 15 18.14 -3.91 -17.42
CA ALA A 15 19.08 -4.11 -16.31
C ALA A 15 19.17 -5.59 -15.90
N VAL A 16 18.04 -6.30 -15.80
CA VAL A 16 17.99 -7.75 -15.52
C VAL A 16 18.65 -8.55 -16.63
N HIS A 17 18.46 -8.17 -17.90
CA HIS A 17 19.10 -8.81 -19.02
C HIS A 17 20.63 -8.68 -18.96
N VAL A 18 21.14 -7.47 -18.69
CA VAL A 18 22.58 -7.22 -18.52
C VAL A 18 23.15 -8.02 -17.33
N MET A 19 22.42 -8.09 -16.21
CA MET A 19 22.81 -8.93 -15.07
C MET A 19 22.81 -10.43 -15.40
N SER A 20 21.89 -10.89 -16.26
CA SER A 20 21.79 -12.30 -16.65
C SER A 20 22.86 -12.78 -17.64
N GLN A 21 23.47 -11.84 -18.38
CA GLN A 21 24.51 -12.15 -19.38
C GLN A 21 25.94 -12.04 -18.81
N GLY A 22 26.11 -11.57 -17.57
CA GLY A 22 27.40 -11.36 -16.92
C GLY A 22 27.70 -12.33 -15.77
N VAL A 23 28.23 -13.51 -16.12
CA VAL A 23 29.23 -14.29 -15.36
C VAL A 23 28.85 -14.93 -13.99
N ILE A 24 29.21 -16.21 -13.87
CA ILE A 24 29.25 -17.03 -12.66
C ILE A 24 30.40 -16.58 -11.73
N ILE A 25 30.03 -16.08 -10.53
CA ILE A 25 30.65 -16.09 -9.17
C ILE A 25 32.18 -15.88 -9.02
N TYR A 26 32.62 -14.85 -8.26
CA TYR A 26 33.48 -14.92 -7.04
C TYR A 26 33.67 -13.52 -6.40
N ASP A 27 33.50 -13.46 -5.07
CA ASP A 27 33.82 -12.39 -4.11
C ASP A 27 33.37 -10.94 -4.42
N SER A 28 32.42 -10.46 -3.60
CA SER A 28 31.99 -9.06 -3.47
C SER A 28 31.70 -8.31 -4.78
N PHE A 29 30.42 -8.25 -5.16
CA PHE A 29 29.97 -7.29 -6.16
C PHE A 29 30.05 -5.87 -5.58
N THR A 30 31.06 -5.10 -5.97
CA THR A 30 30.96 -3.64 -5.91
C THR A 30 30.01 -3.24 -7.04
N VAL A 31 28.73 -3.03 -6.72
CA VAL A 31 27.82 -2.37 -7.66
C VAL A 31 28.35 -0.95 -7.83
N VAL A 32 29.09 -0.70 -8.91
CA VAL A 32 29.37 0.66 -9.34
C VAL A 32 28.04 1.19 -9.85
N MET A 33 27.31 1.91 -8.99
CA MET A 33 26.17 2.69 -9.41
C MET A 33 26.71 3.71 -10.41
N THR A 34 26.48 3.48 -11.70
CA THR A 34 26.70 4.51 -12.71
C THR A 34 25.57 5.53 -12.58
N ASP A 35 25.79 6.75 -13.07
CA ASP A 35 24.77 7.81 -13.07
C ASP A 35 23.41 7.31 -13.63
N ASP A 36 23.45 6.38 -14.60
CA ASP A 36 22.27 5.73 -15.17
C ASP A 36 21.49 4.86 -14.16
N VAL A 37 22.17 4.15 -13.26
CA VAL A 37 21.54 3.31 -12.22
C VAL A 37 20.89 4.20 -11.15
N GLU A 38 21.56 5.29 -10.78
CA GLU A 38 20.98 6.29 -9.87
C GLU A 38 19.72 6.92 -10.46
N GLU A 39 19.74 7.31 -11.74
CA GLU A 39 18.57 7.86 -12.44
C GLU A 39 17.41 6.85 -12.48
N ILE A 40 17.70 5.56 -12.74
CA ILE A 40 16.69 4.50 -12.75
C ILE A 40 16.05 4.31 -11.37
N ILE A 41 16.86 4.31 -10.30
CA ILE A 41 16.36 4.20 -8.92
C ILE A 41 15.49 5.41 -8.59
N ASP A 42 15.92 6.60 -8.95
CA ASP A 42 15.20 7.85 -8.71
C ASP A 42 13.85 7.87 -9.44
N ILE A 43 13.81 7.42 -10.69
CA ILE A 43 12.58 7.31 -11.48
C ILE A 43 11.66 6.25 -10.85
N ALA A 44 12.17 5.06 -10.52
CA ALA A 44 11.38 4.01 -9.92
C ALA A 44 10.80 4.41 -8.55
N PHE A 45 11.58 5.14 -7.75
CA PHE A 45 11.15 5.68 -6.47
C PHE A 45 10.05 6.74 -6.65
N LYS A 46 10.25 7.71 -7.55
CA LYS A 46 9.25 8.76 -7.86
C LYS A 46 7.97 8.17 -8.46
N GLU A 47 8.09 7.22 -9.39
CA GLU A 47 6.93 6.52 -9.95
C GLU A 47 6.17 5.75 -8.86
N GLY A 48 6.89 5.05 -7.97
CA GLY A 48 6.32 4.32 -6.83
C GLY A 48 5.58 5.21 -5.83
N GLN A 49 6.11 6.41 -5.54
CA GLN A 49 5.46 7.40 -4.67
C GLN A 49 4.20 8.00 -5.32
N SER A 50 4.20 8.21 -6.64
CA SER A 50 3.09 8.87 -7.33
C SER A 50 1.84 7.99 -7.53
N ASN A 51 1.99 6.66 -7.48
CA ASN A 51 0.88 5.72 -7.63
C ASN A 51 1.08 4.46 -6.76
N PRO A 52 1.03 4.61 -5.42
CA PRO A 52 1.21 3.48 -4.52
C PRO A 52 0.07 2.48 -4.71
N GLN A 53 0.42 1.19 -4.90
CA GLN A 53 -0.56 0.11 -4.77
C GLN A 53 -0.82 -0.14 -3.28
N ILE A 54 -1.86 0.49 -2.76
CA ILE A 54 -2.25 0.38 -1.35
C ILE A 54 -3.10 -0.89 -1.19
N LYS A 55 -2.69 -1.76 -0.27
CA LYS A 55 -3.44 -2.99 0.04
C LYS A 55 -4.72 -2.67 0.80
N GLU A 56 -5.70 -3.55 0.67
CA GLU A 56 -6.92 -3.51 1.46
C GLU A 56 -6.63 -3.79 2.95
N LEU A 57 -7.41 -3.17 3.83
CA LEU A 57 -7.39 -3.44 5.26
C LEU A 57 -7.81 -4.89 5.55
N GLU A 58 -6.98 -5.58 6.32
CA GLU A 58 -7.29 -6.93 6.81
C GLU A 58 -8.09 -6.83 8.12
N TRP A 59 -9.15 -7.63 8.24
CA TRP A 59 -10.10 -7.54 9.36
C TRP A 59 -10.05 -8.76 10.26
N THR A 60 -9.98 -8.54 11.57
CA THR A 60 -10.20 -9.55 12.60
C THR A 60 -11.56 -9.31 13.26
N HIS A 61 -12.36 -10.36 13.40
CA HIS A 61 -13.72 -10.27 13.92
C HIS A 61 -13.82 -10.82 15.35
N HIS A 62 -14.40 -10.02 16.26
CA HIS A 62 -14.69 -10.42 17.64
C HIS A 62 -16.05 -9.89 18.08
N GLY A 63 -17.03 -10.78 18.21
CA GLY A 63 -18.38 -10.40 18.62
C GLY A 63 -19.03 -9.43 17.64
N GLU A 64 -19.40 -8.25 18.10
CA GLU A 64 -20.01 -7.19 17.27
C GLU A 64 -18.97 -6.26 16.62
N ALA A 65 -17.67 -6.51 16.81
CA ALA A 65 -16.60 -5.63 16.36
C ALA A 65 -15.71 -6.28 15.30
N HIS A 66 -15.31 -5.49 14.30
CA HIS A 66 -14.27 -5.81 13.33
C HIS A 66 -13.12 -4.84 13.53
N TYR A 67 -11.91 -5.37 13.64
CA TYR A 67 -10.69 -4.61 13.91
C TYR A 67 -9.74 -4.72 12.73
N SER A 68 -9.11 -3.61 12.37
CA SER A 68 -7.95 -3.59 11.48
C SER A 68 -6.88 -2.69 12.07
N ASN A 69 -5.80 -3.30 12.56
CA ASN A 69 -4.68 -2.58 13.16
C ASN A 69 -3.57 -2.48 12.14
N THR A 70 -3.22 -1.25 11.78
CA THR A 70 -2.10 -0.96 10.88
C THR A 70 -1.04 -0.17 11.63
N ILE A 71 0.14 -0.01 11.04
CA ILE A 71 1.17 0.86 11.60
C ILE A 71 0.76 2.35 11.62
N ILE A 72 -0.21 2.74 10.79
CA ILE A 72 -0.65 4.13 10.63
C ILE A 72 -1.79 4.46 11.58
N SER A 73 -2.77 3.57 11.69
CA SER A 73 -4.00 3.77 12.45
C SER A 73 -4.63 2.43 12.84
N ASN A 74 -5.40 2.44 13.93
CA ASN A 74 -6.28 1.35 14.33
C ASN A 74 -7.72 1.68 13.93
N TYR A 75 -8.33 0.81 13.12
CA TYR A 75 -9.71 0.94 12.66
C TYR A 75 -10.61 -0.05 13.37
N ILE A 76 -11.77 0.43 13.82
CA ILE A 76 -12.80 -0.41 14.46
C ILE A 76 -14.14 -0.14 13.81
N VAL A 77 -14.79 -1.20 13.34
CA VAL A 77 -16.18 -1.19 12.87
C VAL A 77 -17.01 -1.97 13.89
N TYR A 78 -17.89 -1.28 14.59
CA TYR A 78 -18.74 -1.86 15.64
C TYR A 78 -20.20 -1.86 15.22
N GLU A 79 -20.81 -3.05 15.15
CA GLU A 79 -22.20 -3.27 14.79
C GLU A 79 -23.09 -3.18 16.03
N ASN A 80 -23.86 -2.10 16.17
CA ASN A 80 -24.86 -2.01 17.22
C ASN A 80 -26.16 -2.67 16.76
N ILE A 81 -26.31 -3.96 17.05
CA ILE A 81 -27.46 -4.78 16.64
C ILE A 81 -28.77 -4.21 17.18
N HIS A 82 -28.77 -3.67 18.40
CA HIS A 82 -29.97 -3.12 19.02
C HIS A 82 -30.46 -1.81 18.38
N LYS A 83 -29.56 -1.02 17.80
CA LYS A 83 -29.88 0.27 17.18
C LYS A 83 -29.89 0.22 15.65
N ASN A 84 -29.59 -0.95 15.07
CA ASN A 84 -29.42 -1.13 13.62
C ASN A 84 -28.50 -0.06 13.02
N THR A 85 -27.37 0.18 13.69
CA THR A 85 -26.37 1.19 13.28
C THR A 85 -24.98 0.60 13.41
N VAL A 86 -24.09 1.02 12.53
CA VAL A 86 -22.68 0.64 12.57
C VAL A 86 -21.85 1.87 12.91
N ARG A 87 -20.88 1.74 13.80
CA ARG A 87 -20.00 2.82 14.23
C ARG A 87 -18.58 2.57 13.75
N MET A 88 -18.00 3.57 13.13
CA MET A 88 -16.60 3.59 12.73
C MET A 88 -15.79 4.37 13.76
N PHE A 89 -14.73 3.75 14.25
CA PHE A 89 -13.74 4.39 15.10
C PHE A 89 -12.36 4.36 14.43
N ILE A 90 -11.60 5.44 14.63
CA ILE A 90 -10.18 5.50 14.30
C ILE A 90 -9.44 5.84 15.58
N ASN A 91 -8.49 5.01 15.99
CA ASN A 91 -7.72 5.20 17.22
C ASN A 91 -8.63 5.42 18.45
N GLU A 92 -9.71 4.64 18.55
CA GLU A 92 -10.74 4.70 19.62
C GLU A 92 -11.68 5.91 19.58
N ASP A 93 -11.45 6.88 18.70
CA ASP A 93 -12.36 8.02 18.52
C ASP A 93 -13.51 7.66 17.59
N LEU A 94 -14.75 7.94 18.01
CA LEU A 94 -15.92 7.77 17.16
C LEU A 94 -15.89 8.81 16.04
N VAL A 95 -15.70 8.35 14.81
CA VAL A 95 -15.60 9.23 13.63
C VAL A 95 -16.96 9.43 12.97
N ARG A 96 -17.68 8.34 12.72
CA ARG A 96 -18.97 8.37 12.02
C ARG A 96 -19.80 7.12 12.30
N SER A 97 -21.10 7.20 12.04
CA SER A 97 -22.00 6.04 12.00
C SER A 97 -22.53 5.80 10.58
N TYR A 98 -22.76 4.54 10.24
CA TYR A 98 -23.19 4.02 8.95
C TYR A 98 -24.36 3.05 9.11
N SER A 99 -24.98 2.69 8.00
CA SER A 99 -26.10 1.75 8.00
C SER A 99 -25.64 0.30 7.94
N THR A 100 -24.49 0.03 7.28
CA THR A 100 -23.96 -1.32 7.11
C THR A 100 -22.48 -1.43 7.49
N PRO A 101 -22.00 -2.65 7.83
CA PRO A 101 -20.58 -2.91 8.07
C PRO A 101 -19.71 -2.62 6.85
N GLU A 102 -20.21 -2.91 5.66
CA GLU A 102 -19.50 -2.72 4.39
C GLU A 102 -19.25 -1.24 4.11
N GLU A 103 -20.25 -0.38 4.33
CA GLU A 103 -20.10 1.09 4.21
C GLU A 103 -19.02 1.61 5.18
N ALA A 104 -19.05 1.14 6.42
CA ALA A 104 -18.07 1.53 7.42
C ALA A 104 -16.65 1.03 7.09
N LYS A 105 -16.52 -0.21 6.59
CA LYS A 105 -15.24 -0.79 6.16
C LYS A 105 -14.67 -0.07 4.95
N GLN A 106 -15.50 0.28 3.97
CA GLN A 106 -15.09 1.09 2.82
C GLN A 106 -14.59 2.46 3.26
N ALA A 107 -15.28 3.13 4.19
CA ALA A 107 -14.83 4.41 4.70
C ALA A 107 -13.50 4.32 5.49
N CYS A 108 -13.28 3.22 6.22
CA CYS A 108 -11.99 2.94 6.83
C CYS A 108 -10.88 2.79 5.79
N GLN A 109 -11.16 2.07 4.69
CA GLN A 109 -10.23 1.90 3.57
C GLN A 109 -9.87 3.25 2.92
N GLU A 110 -10.87 4.10 2.66
CA GLU A 110 -10.65 5.42 2.07
C GLU A 110 -9.80 6.33 2.98
N ASP A 111 -10.03 6.32 4.29
CA ASP A 111 -9.20 7.05 5.25
C ASP A 111 -7.77 6.49 5.30
N PHE A 112 -7.61 5.17 5.31
CA PHE A 112 -6.31 4.52 5.29
C PHE A 112 -5.51 4.89 4.03
N GLU A 113 -6.13 4.78 2.85
CA GLU A 113 -5.49 5.16 1.59
C GLU A 113 -5.09 6.62 1.55
N LYS A 114 -5.94 7.50 2.10
CA LYS A 114 -5.65 8.91 2.21
C LYS A 114 -4.41 9.15 3.07
N ARG A 115 -4.33 8.54 4.26
CA ARG A 115 -3.17 8.69 5.16
C ARG A 115 -1.88 8.13 4.55
N VAL A 116 -1.95 6.99 3.88
CA VAL A 116 -0.78 6.43 3.17
C VAL A 116 -0.28 7.41 2.11
N LYS A 117 -1.18 8.01 1.32
CA LYS A 117 -0.81 9.02 0.32
C LYS A 117 -0.20 10.28 0.96
N GLU A 118 -0.75 10.74 2.09
CA GLU A 118 -0.19 11.88 2.85
C GLU A 118 1.23 11.60 3.37
N CYS A 119 1.58 10.35 3.70
CA CYS A 119 2.93 9.97 4.12
C CYS A 119 3.95 9.85 2.97
N LEU A 120 3.49 9.81 1.71
CA LEU A 120 4.34 9.66 0.54
C LEU A 120 4.61 10.99 -0.20
N LEU A 121 3.94 12.07 0.23
CA LEU A 121 4.15 13.45 -0.23
C LEU A 121 5.27 14.14 0.58
#